data_AF-A0A5R2N039-F1
#
_entry.id   AF-A0A5R2N039-F1
#
_cell.length_a   1.000
_cell.length_b   1.000
_cell.length_c   1.000
_cell.angle_alpha   90.00
_cell.angle_beta   90.00
_cell.angle_gamma   90.00
#
_symmetry.space_group_name_H-M   'P 1'
#
loop_
_entity.id
_entity.type
_entity.pdbx_description
1 polymer ?
#
loop_
_entity_poly.entity_id
_entity_poly.type
_entity_poly.pdbx_seq_one_letter_code
_entity_poly.pdbx_strand_id
1 'polypeptide(L)'
;LLDAGKEVALRNRLPDGVVMFTGDDFNYPELIAGDGKRHSHALLGIFDAIAPVANAALAKLAAGDRTGYDALMAPTVPLSRKIFETPTEYYKAGIVF
;
A
#
# COMPACT_ATOMS: atom_id res chain seq x y z
N LEU A 1 -12.22 4.94 -2.71
CA LEU A 1 -12.69 4.52 -1.38
C LEU A 1 -11.46 4.15 -0.58
N LEU A 2 -10.94 5.08 0.21
CA LEU A 2 -9.73 4.92 1.04
C LEU A 2 -10.12 4.22 2.35
N ASP A 3 -10.70 3.03 2.21
CA ASP A 3 -11.30 2.25 3.27
C ASP A 3 -10.80 0.81 3.16
N ALA A 4 -9.81 0.49 3.98
CA ALA A 4 -9.17 -0.83 4.01
C ALA A 4 -10.19 -1.96 4.22
N GLY A 5 -11.21 -1.75 5.05
CA GLY A 5 -12.23 -2.77 5.33
C GLY A 5 -13.04 -3.15 4.09
N LYS A 6 -13.38 -2.17 3.26
CA LYS A 6 -14.05 -2.42 1.97
C LYS A 6 -13.14 -3.17 0.99
N GLU A 7 -11.86 -2.84 0.95
CA GLU A 7 -10.91 -3.57 0.09
C GLU A 7 -10.75 -5.02 0.54
N VAL A 8 -10.59 -5.28 1.84
CA VAL A 8 -10.51 -6.63 2.39
C VAL A 8 -11.78 -7.43 2.10
N ALA A 9 -12.96 -6.83 2.25
CA ALA A 9 -14.22 -7.48 1.92
C ALA A 9 -14.32 -7.83 0.42
N LEU A 10 -13.82 -6.95 -0.46
CA LEU A 10 -13.80 -7.18 -1.90
C LEU A 10 -12.78 -8.26 -2.28
N ARG A 11 -11.54 -8.18 -1.79
CA ARG A 11 -10.47 -9.14 -2.13
C ARG A 11 -10.88 -10.55 -1.76
N ASN A 12 -11.59 -10.74 -0.65
CA ASN A 12 -12.07 -12.05 -0.20
C ASN A 12 -13.14 -12.67 -1.10
N ARG A 13 -13.80 -11.88 -1.94
CA ARG A 13 -14.86 -12.32 -2.86
C ARG A 13 -14.41 -12.44 -4.31
N LEU A 14 -13.15 -12.10 -4.61
CA LEU A 14 -12.62 -12.20 -5.97
C LEU A 14 -12.57 -13.67 -6.40
N PRO A 15 -13.02 -13.99 -7.64
CA PRO A 15 -12.89 -15.32 -8.23
C PRO A 15 -11.43 -15.77 -8.32
N ASP A 16 -11.23 -17.09 -8.46
CA ASP A 16 -9.90 -17.65 -8.69
C ASP A 16 -9.28 -17.06 -9.97
N GLY A 17 -7.99 -16.72 -9.89
CA GLY A 17 -7.25 -16.05 -10.97
C GLY A 17 -7.42 -14.53 -11.04
N VAL A 18 -8.35 -13.94 -10.28
CA VAL A 18 -8.49 -12.48 -10.19
C VAL A 18 -7.75 -11.95 -8.96
N VAL A 19 -6.78 -11.06 -9.19
CA VAL A 19 -5.97 -10.44 -8.14
C VAL A 19 -6.50 -9.06 -7.75
N MET A 20 -6.37 -8.73 -6.46
CA MET A 20 -6.63 -7.36 -5.97
C MET A 20 -5.37 -6.51 -6.17
N PHE A 21 -5.52 -5.31 -6.71
CA PHE A 21 -4.51 -4.25 -6.63
C PHE A 21 -5.04 -3.16 -5.71
N THR A 22 -4.36 -2.90 -4.59
CA THR A 22 -4.69 -1.79 -3.71
C THR A 22 -4.38 -0.47 -4.39
N GLY A 23 -5.32 0.46 -4.29
CA GLY A 23 -5.17 1.88 -4.62
C GLY A 23 -5.31 2.76 -3.38
N ASP A 24 -5.13 2.19 -2.18
CA ASP A 24 -5.29 2.88 -0.90
C ASP A 24 -3.94 3.36 -0.37
N ASP A 25 -3.58 4.59 -0.72
CA ASP A 25 -2.34 5.24 -0.27
C ASP A 25 -2.33 5.58 1.24
N PHE A 26 -3.39 5.28 2.02
CA PHE A 26 -3.46 5.51 3.47
C PHE A 26 -3.16 4.26 4.29
N ASN A 27 -3.42 3.08 3.72
CA ASN A 27 -3.42 1.79 4.42
C ASN A 27 -2.60 0.71 3.67
N TYR A 28 -1.90 1.08 2.60
CA TYR A 28 -1.17 0.17 1.72
C TYR A 28 -0.26 -0.85 2.43
N PRO A 29 0.49 -0.56 3.52
CA PRO A 29 1.42 -1.55 4.04
C PRO A 29 0.71 -2.80 4.56
N GLU A 30 -0.41 -2.61 5.25
CA GLU A 30 -1.22 -3.71 5.79
C GLU A 30 -1.92 -4.49 4.68
N LEU A 31 -2.47 -3.78 3.69
CA LEU A 31 -3.18 -4.39 2.57
C LEU A 31 -2.25 -5.27 1.71
N ILE A 32 -1.01 -4.79 1.49
CA ILE A 32 0.03 -5.51 0.74
C ILE A 32 0.57 -6.70 1.52
N ALA A 33 0.85 -6.54 2.82
CA ALA A 33 1.35 -7.65 3.63
C ALA A 33 0.28 -8.73 3.85
N GLY A 34 -0.99 -8.34 3.80
CA GLY A 34 -2.13 -9.24 3.92
C GLY A 34 -2.32 -9.80 5.32
N ASP A 35 -3.29 -10.71 5.42
CA ASP A 35 -3.75 -11.35 6.66
C ASP A 35 -3.24 -12.81 6.81
N GLY A 36 -2.27 -13.20 5.99
CA GLY A 36 -1.76 -14.57 5.92
C GLY A 36 -2.64 -15.54 5.12
N LYS A 37 -3.86 -15.13 4.70
CA LYS A 37 -4.71 -15.90 3.78
C LYS A 37 -4.76 -15.27 2.40
N ARG A 38 -4.97 -13.96 2.34
CA ARG A 38 -4.97 -13.17 1.11
C ARG A 38 -4.21 -11.87 1.32
N HIS A 39 -3.68 -11.33 0.22
CA HIS A 39 -3.04 -10.03 0.17
C HIS A 39 -3.52 -9.27 -1.07
N SER A 40 -3.26 -7.98 -1.08
CA SER A 40 -3.45 -7.12 -2.26
C SER A 40 -2.09 -6.88 -2.91
N HIS A 41 -2.01 -6.95 -4.23
CA HIS A 41 -0.90 -6.38 -4.98
C HIS A 41 -0.99 -4.85 -4.95
N ALA A 42 0.01 -4.13 -5.43
CA ALA A 42 0.07 -2.68 -5.33
C ALA A 42 0.01 -1.99 -6.70
N LEU A 43 -0.89 -1.02 -6.85
CA LEU A 43 -0.89 -0.03 -7.93
C LEU A 43 -1.22 1.33 -7.28
N LEU A 44 -0.18 2.00 -6.79
CA LEU A 44 -0.28 3.10 -5.84
C LEU A 44 0.44 4.35 -6.32
N GLY A 45 -0.11 5.52 -6.02
CA GLY A 45 0.56 6.79 -6.32
C GLY A 45 1.74 7.03 -5.40
N ILE A 46 1.64 6.67 -4.11
CA ILE A 46 2.73 6.87 -3.15
C ILE A 46 4.00 6.13 -3.53
N PHE A 47 3.89 4.98 -4.22
CA PHE A 47 5.04 4.21 -4.67
C PHE A 47 5.97 4.98 -5.61
N ASP A 48 5.48 6.01 -6.30
CA ASP A 48 6.33 6.92 -7.07
C ASP A 48 7.27 7.71 -6.14
N ALA A 49 6.71 8.38 -5.12
CA ALA A 49 7.47 9.18 -4.17
C ALA A 49 8.38 8.36 -3.23
N ILE A 50 8.05 7.09 -2.97
CA ILE A 50 8.83 6.22 -2.05
C ILE A 50 9.47 5.02 -2.73
N ALA A 51 9.65 5.03 -4.07
CA ALA A 51 10.06 3.87 -4.85
C ALA A 51 11.25 3.07 -4.27
N PRO A 52 12.35 3.69 -3.79
CA PRO A 52 13.47 2.95 -3.20
C PRO A 52 13.09 2.21 -1.91
N VAL A 53 12.30 2.84 -1.04
CA VAL A 53 11.84 2.25 0.23
C VAL A 53 10.84 1.12 -0.04
N ALA A 54 9.89 1.35 -0.95
CA ALA A 54 8.92 0.34 -1.35
C ALA A 54 9.60 -0.90 -1.94
N ASN A 55 10.59 -0.74 -2.81
CA ASN A 55 11.36 -1.85 -3.37
C ASN A 55 12.06 -2.65 -2.26
N ALA A 56 12.81 -1.99 -1.38
CA ALA A 56 13.52 -2.65 -0.29
C ALA A 56 12.56 -3.39 0.66
N ALA A 57 11.43 -2.78 0.99
CA ALA A 57 10.40 -3.40 1.83
C ALA A 57 9.79 -4.63 1.15
N LEU A 58 9.39 -4.54 -0.12
CA LEU A 58 8.82 -5.67 -0.85
C LEU A 58 9.80 -6.85 -0.96
N ALA A 59 11.10 -6.57 -1.13
CA ALA A 59 12.13 -7.61 -1.09
C ALA A 59 12.21 -8.31 0.27
N LYS A 60 12.09 -7.56 1.39
CA LYS A 60 12.00 -8.14 2.74
C LYS A 60 10.76 -9.02 2.90
N LEU A 61 9.60 -8.54 2.44
CA LEU A 61 8.35 -9.28 2.52
C LEU A 61 8.43 -10.59 1.70
N ALA A 62 9.01 -10.55 0.50
CA ALA A 62 9.23 -11.74 -0.34
C ALA A 62 10.17 -12.76 0.32
N ALA A 63 11.10 -12.32 1.15
CA ALA A 63 11.97 -13.18 1.96
C ALA A 63 11.31 -13.68 3.27
N GLY A 64 10.06 -13.32 3.55
CA GLY A 64 9.35 -13.65 4.78
C GLY A 64 9.71 -12.77 5.98
N ASP A 65 10.51 -11.73 5.80
CA ASP A 65 10.92 -10.78 6.85
C ASP A 65 9.86 -9.68 7.03
N ARG A 66 8.76 -10.06 7.70
CA ARG A 66 7.64 -9.14 7.97
C ARG A 66 8.07 -7.95 8.84
N THR A 67 8.91 -8.19 9.86
CA THR A 67 9.41 -7.14 10.74
C THR A 67 10.23 -6.11 9.98
N GLY A 68 11.12 -6.56 9.08
CA GLY A 68 11.91 -5.68 8.21
C GLY A 68 11.04 -4.90 7.22
N TYR A 69 10.01 -5.55 6.66
CA TYR A 69 9.01 -4.87 5.82
C TYR A 69 8.29 -3.75 6.59
N ASP A 70 7.77 -4.06 7.79
CA ASP A 70 7.03 -3.09 8.61
C ASP A 70 7.93 -1.93 9.04
N ALA A 71 9.19 -2.20 9.40
CA ALA A 71 10.16 -1.18 9.78
C ALA A 71 10.47 -0.18 8.66
N LEU A 72 10.48 -0.64 7.40
CA LEU A 72 10.68 0.22 6.23
C LEU A 72 9.41 0.98 5.82
N MET A 73 8.25 0.33 5.88
CA MET A 73 7.00 0.93 5.44
C MET A 73 6.38 1.89 6.46
N ALA A 74 6.43 1.58 7.76
CA ALA A 74 5.74 2.37 8.79
C ALA A 74 6.11 3.86 8.78
N PRO A 75 7.39 4.27 8.62
CA PRO A 75 7.76 5.70 8.55
C PRO A 75 7.22 6.41 7.30
N THR A 76 6.86 5.69 6.24
CA THR A 76 6.35 6.27 4.99
C THR A 76 4.87 6.62 5.07
N VAL A 77 4.11 5.98 5.97
CA VAL A 77 2.65 6.18 6.07
C VAL A 77 2.27 7.61 6.43
N PRO A 78 2.90 8.29 7.42
CA PRO A 78 2.60 9.69 7.70
C PRO A 78 2.86 10.63 6.51
N LEU A 79 3.95 10.39 5.76
CA LEU A 79 4.24 11.14 4.54
C LEU A 79 3.15 10.92 3.48
N SER A 80 2.77 9.66 3.24
CA SER A 80 1.69 9.34 2.31
C SER A 80 0.39 10.03 2.68
N ARG A 81 -0.03 9.92 3.94
CA ARG A 81 -1.25 10.58 4.43
C ARG A 81 -1.18 12.10 4.25
N LYS A 82 -0.01 12.70 4.37
CA LYS A 82 0.19 14.13 4.14
C LYS A 82 0.07 14.50 2.66
N ILE A 83 0.66 13.72 1.76
CA ILE A 83 0.59 13.93 0.30
C ILE A 83 -0.85 13.79 -0.19
N PHE A 84 -1.61 12.84 0.35
CA PHE A 84 -2.97 12.52 -0.09
C PHE A 84 -4.08 13.15 0.78
N GLU A 85 -3.73 14.06 1.69
CA GLU A 85 -4.71 14.73 2.56
C GLU A 85 -5.73 15.53 1.73
N THR A 86 -6.89 15.83 2.33
CA THR A 86 -7.92 16.64 1.65
C THR A 86 -7.42 18.06 1.39
N PRO A 87 -7.57 18.61 0.16
CA PRO A 87 -8.24 18.04 -1.02
C PRO A 87 -7.34 17.05 -1.78
N THR A 88 -7.76 15.79 -1.85
CA THR A 88 -6.92 14.67 -2.31
C THR A 88 -6.58 14.77 -3.79
N GLU A 89 -7.38 15.44 -4.63
CA GLU A 89 -7.13 15.61 -6.06
C GLU A 89 -5.78 16.31 -6.37
N TYR A 90 -5.21 17.02 -5.40
CA TYR A 90 -3.92 17.71 -5.54
C TYR A 90 -2.69 16.88 -5.17
N TYR A 91 -2.85 15.61 -4.77
CA TYR A 91 -1.73 14.77 -4.30
C TYR A 91 -0.54 14.72 -5.25
N LYS A 92 -0.79 14.84 -6.57
CA LYS A 92 0.25 14.83 -7.62
C LYS A 92 1.27 15.96 -7.44
N ALA A 93 0.88 17.10 -6.87
CA ALA A 93 1.82 18.17 -6.57
C ALA A 93 2.83 17.74 -5.50
N GLY A 94 2.39 17.01 -4.47
CA GLY A 94 3.26 16.45 -3.43
C GLY A 94 4.12 15.27 -3.91
N ILE A 95 3.70 14.55 -4.95
CA ILE A 95 4.52 13.52 -5.58
C ILE A 95 5.67 14.13 -6.40
N VAL A 96 5.44 15.26 -7.07
CA VAL A 96 6.43 15.89 -7.98
C VAL A 96 7.39 16.84 -7.25
N PHE A 97 7.00 17.40 -6.10
CA PHE A 97 7.79 18.36 -5.32
C PHE A 97 9.10 17.78 -4.78
#